data_AF-A0A820M6Z1-F1
#
_entry.id   AF-A0A820M6Z1-F1
#
_cell.length_a   1.000
_cell.length_b   1.000
_cell.length_c   1.000
_cell.angle_alpha   90.00
_cell.angle_beta   90.00
_cell.angle_gamma   90.00
#
_symmetry.space_group_name_H-M   'P 1'
#
loop_
_entity.id
_entity.type
_entity.pdbx_description
1 polymer ?
#
loop_
_entity_poly.entity_id
_entity_poly.type
_entity_poly.pdbx_seq_one_letter_code
_entity_poly.pdbx_strand_id
1 'polypeptide(L)'
;MREYFLFLGVCKITSKSTFNCTCSPGFEGTRCERRINYCLNITCYNEGVCRSVSLGYICQCLSGTSGQHCEKTETKLFIYKAVSKSFAYIAIVAMVCVALFVLIMDILKYCFGIDLTRREVERIRRERRAKRRKPAIQRLVYVNITSLSDRHFRL
;
A
#
# COMPACT_ATOMS: atom_id res chain seq x y z
N MET A 1 65.10 17.79 -22.46
CA MET A 1 64.98 16.53 -21.69
C MET A 1 64.48 15.46 -22.64
N ARG A 2 64.99 14.22 -22.56
CA ARG A 2 64.56 13.12 -23.46
C ARG A 2 63.36 12.41 -22.84
N GLU A 3 62.27 12.34 -23.59
CA GLU A 3 61.08 11.55 -23.28
C GLU A 3 61.03 10.35 -24.23
N TYR A 4 60.59 9.20 -23.74
CA TYR A 4 60.42 8.00 -24.56
C TYR A 4 59.12 7.29 -24.19
N PHE A 5 58.47 6.72 -25.21
CA PHE A 5 57.27 5.91 -25.05
C PHE A 5 57.68 4.50 -24.64
N LEU A 6 57.14 4.03 -23.52
CA LEU A 6 57.43 2.70 -23.00
C LEU A 6 56.13 2.06 -22.54
N PHE A 7 55.82 0.87 -23.08
CA PHE A 7 54.53 0.22 -22.88
C PHE A 7 53.36 1.19 -23.15
N LEU A 8 52.49 1.40 -22.17
CA LEU A 8 51.33 2.27 -22.25
C LEU A 8 51.55 3.58 -21.48
N GLY A 9 52.79 4.07 -21.41
CA GLY A 9 53.13 5.30 -20.71
C GLY A 9 54.23 6.13 -21.39
N VAL A 10 54.37 7.37 -20.92
CA VAL A 10 55.41 8.31 -21.33
C VAL A 10 56.43 8.45 -20.20
N CYS A 11 57.69 8.13 -20.47
CA CYS A 11 58.75 8.14 -19.48
C CYS A 11 59.72 9.30 -19.70
N LYS A 12 60.09 10.00 -18.63
CA LYS A 12 61.04 11.11 -18.62
C LYS A 12 62.26 10.73 -17.78
N ILE A 13 63.46 10.99 -18.30
CA ILE A 13 64.71 10.75 -17.55
C ILE A 13 64.89 11.87 -16.52
N THR A 14 64.98 11.51 -15.24
CA THR A 14 65.17 12.44 -14.11
C THR A 14 66.64 12.55 -13.72
N SER A 15 67.43 11.48 -13.84
CA SER A 15 68.88 11.49 -13.60
C SER A 15 69.61 10.46 -14.49
N LYS A 16 70.95 10.36 -14.38
CA LYS A 16 71.79 9.46 -15.19
C LYS A 16 71.36 7.98 -15.15
N SER A 17 70.62 7.57 -14.11
CA SER A 17 70.09 6.21 -13.93
C SER A 17 68.63 6.15 -13.45
N THR A 18 67.95 7.28 -13.29
CA THR A 18 66.54 7.31 -12.85
C THR A 18 65.63 7.92 -13.90
N PHE A 19 64.44 7.35 -14.00
CA PHE A 19 63.38 7.80 -14.89
C PHE A 19 62.04 7.76 -14.14
N ASN A 20 61.10 8.58 -14.57
CA ASN A 20 59.74 8.59 -14.07
C ASN A 20 58.77 8.42 -15.23
N CYS A 21 57.80 7.51 -15.12
CA CYS A 21 56.81 7.23 -16.16
C CYS A 21 55.43 7.72 -15.75
N THR A 22 54.75 8.39 -16.68
CA THR A 22 53.34 8.73 -16.59
C THR A 22 52.55 7.68 -17.37
N CYS A 23 51.72 6.90 -16.67
CA CYS A 23 50.96 5.81 -17.26
C CYS A 23 49.65 6.28 -17.87
N SER A 24 49.22 5.62 -18.95
CA SER A 24 47.87 5.76 -19.48
C SER A 24 46.85 5.27 -18.46
N PRO A 25 45.60 5.76 -18.51
CA PRO A 25 44.53 5.31 -17.62
C PRO A 25 44.39 3.78 -17.62
N GLY A 26 44.29 3.18 -16.42
CA GLY A 26 44.16 1.72 -16.26
C GLY A 26 45.47 0.95 -16.13
N PHE A 27 46.63 1.62 -16.12
CA PHE A 27 47.95 0.99 -15.96
C PHE A 27 48.76 1.59 -14.80
N GLU A 28 49.58 0.75 -14.18
CA GLU A 28 50.42 1.06 -13.03
C GLU A 28 51.77 0.34 -13.11
N GLY A 29 52.66 0.64 -12.16
CA GLY A 29 54.03 0.13 -12.11
C GLY A 29 55.05 1.15 -12.59
N THR A 30 56.32 0.91 -12.31
CA THR A 30 57.41 1.85 -12.60
C THR A 30 57.57 2.11 -14.10
N ARG A 31 57.15 1.15 -14.94
CA ARG A 31 57.20 1.22 -16.39
C ARG A 31 55.81 1.12 -17.02
N CYS A 32 54.75 1.27 -16.23
CA CYS A 32 53.36 1.09 -16.68
C CYS A 32 53.10 -0.31 -17.24
N GLU A 33 53.78 -1.31 -16.67
CA GLU A 33 53.78 -2.70 -17.16
C GLU A 33 52.61 -3.54 -16.65
N ARG A 34 51.90 -3.06 -15.61
CA ARG A 34 50.77 -3.77 -14.99
C ARG A 34 49.46 -3.05 -15.26
N ARG A 35 48.40 -3.81 -15.49
CA ARG A 35 47.03 -3.27 -15.53
C ARG A 35 46.52 -3.12 -14.11
N ILE A 36 45.89 -1.99 -13.80
CA ILE A 36 45.26 -1.76 -12.50
C ILE A 36 44.16 -2.80 -12.29
N ASN A 37 44.24 -3.51 -11.17
CA ASN A 37 43.16 -4.39 -10.74
C ASN A 37 42.21 -3.64 -9.82
N TYR A 38 41.13 -3.12 -10.40
CA TYR A 38 40.10 -2.38 -9.67
C TYR A 38 39.29 -3.24 -8.69
N CYS A 39 39.45 -4.58 -8.71
CA CYS A 39 38.78 -5.48 -7.77
C CYS A 39 39.55 -5.72 -6.46
N LEU A 40 40.80 -5.26 -6.32
CA LEU A 40 41.65 -5.56 -5.15
C LEU A 40 41.04 -5.13 -3.80
N ASN A 41 40.17 -4.12 -3.80
CA ASN A 41 39.52 -3.62 -2.59
C ASN A 41 38.00 -3.49 -2.76
N ILE A 42 37.43 -4.29 -3.67
CA ILE A 42 35.99 -4.30 -3.94
C ILE A 42 35.43 -5.65 -3.53
N THR A 43 34.41 -5.60 -2.68
CA THR A 43 33.64 -6.78 -2.27
C THR A 43 32.30 -6.76 -3.00
N CYS A 44 32.07 -7.75 -3.86
CA CYS A 44 30.74 -8.01 -4.38
C CYS A 44 30.02 -8.97 -3.41
N TYR A 45 28.87 -8.55 -2.89
CA TYR A 45 28.05 -9.33 -1.95
C TYR A 45 27.22 -10.39 -2.68
N ASN A 46 26.59 -11.28 -1.90
CA ASN A 46 25.68 -12.32 -2.38
C ASN A 46 26.26 -13.16 -3.54
N GLU A 47 27.50 -13.62 -3.37
CA GLU A 47 28.23 -14.44 -4.34
C GLU A 47 28.48 -13.75 -5.70
N GLY A 48 28.35 -12.43 -5.76
CA GLY A 48 28.65 -11.65 -6.96
C GLY A 48 30.12 -11.76 -7.38
N VAL A 49 30.37 -11.77 -8.69
CA VAL A 49 31.73 -11.87 -9.24
C VAL A 49 32.26 -10.49 -9.63
N CYS A 50 33.39 -10.05 -9.06
CA CYS A 50 34.03 -8.81 -9.46
C CYS A 50 34.81 -8.99 -10.77
N ARG A 51 34.63 -8.06 -11.71
CA ARG A 51 35.45 -7.96 -12.93
C ARG A 51 36.09 -6.59 -13.03
N SER A 52 37.41 -6.56 -13.15
CA SER A 52 38.17 -5.35 -13.48
C SER A 52 37.97 -5.03 -14.96
N VAL A 53 37.55 -3.80 -15.25
CA VAL A 53 37.35 -3.27 -16.60
C VAL A 53 38.30 -2.10 -16.86
N SER A 54 38.35 -1.58 -18.08
CA SER A 54 39.35 -0.62 -18.55
C SER A 54 39.54 0.61 -17.65
N LEU A 55 38.48 1.05 -16.98
CA LEU A 55 38.44 2.27 -16.15
C LEU A 55 37.62 2.06 -14.87
N GLY A 56 37.68 0.88 -14.26
CA GLY A 56 36.95 0.60 -13.02
C GLY A 56 36.65 -0.88 -12.83
N TYR A 57 35.57 -1.17 -12.11
CA TYR A 57 35.10 -2.54 -11.87
C TYR A 57 33.59 -2.65 -12.11
N ILE A 58 33.14 -3.88 -12.31
CA ILE A 58 31.73 -4.24 -12.32
C ILE A 58 31.51 -5.49 -11.46
N CYS A 59 30.49 -5.48 -10.60
CA CYS A 59 30.03 -6.66 -9.89
C CYS A 59 28.95 -7.36 -10.72
N GLN A 60 29.18 -8.62 -11.08
CA GLN A 60 28.19 -9.46 -11.74
C GLN A 60 27.34 -10.16 -10.69
N CYS A 61 26.09 -9.72 -10.56
CA CYS A 61 25.16 -10.20 -9.55
C CYS A 61 24.47 -11.51 -9.98
N LEU A 62 24.23 -12.40 -9.02
CA LEU A 62 23.44 -13.61 -9.23
C LEU A 62 21.95 -13.27 -9.38
N SER A 63 21.20 -14.19 -10.00
CA SER A 63 19.75 -14.06 -10.16
C SER A 63 19.06 -13.81 -8.82
N GLY A 64 18.22 -12.76 -8.78
CA GLY A 64 17.54 -12.36 -7.54
C GLY A 64 18.37 -11.47 -6.63
N THR A 65 19.50 -10.92 -7.09
CA THR A 65 20.27 -9.90 -6.39
C THR A 65 20.50 -8.69 -7.29
N SER A 66 20.59 -7.50 -6.68
CA SER A 66 20.75 -6.24 -7.40
C SER A 66 21.56 -5.22 -6.58
N GLY A 67 21.94 -4.10 -7.19
CA GLY A 67 22.81 -3.09 -6.57
C GLY A 67 24.19 -2.98 -7.22
N GLN A 68 24.96 -1.97 -6.84
CA GLN A 68 26.30 -1.73 -7.41
C GLN A 68 27.30 -2.81 -6.96
N HIS A 69 27.11 -3.31 -5.74
CA HIS A 69 27.92 -4.39 -5.15
C HIS A 69 27.08 -5.64 -4.91
N CYS A 70 25.96 -5.78 -5.61
CA CYS A 70 25.02 -6.89 -5.43
C CYS A 70 24.50 -7.01 -3.98
N GLU A 71 24.38 -5.89 -3.26
CA GLU A 71 24.03 -5.84 -1.84
C GLU A 71 22.54 -6.08 -1.57
N LYS A 72 21.68 -5.94 -2.57
CA LYS A 72 20.23 -6.08 -2.43
C LYS A 72 19.82 -7.49 -2.83
N THR A 73 19.05 -8.16 -1.99
CA THR A 73 18.40 -9.43 -2.31
C THR A 73 16.94 -9.17 -2.70
N GLU A 74 16.53 -9.55 -3.90
CA GLU A 74 15.17 -9.38 -4.43
C GLU A 74 14.22 -10.50 -4.01
N THR A 75 14.37 -11.03 -2.79
CA THR A 75 13.64 -12.23 -2.36
C THR A 75 12.19 -11.98 -1.94
N LYS A 76 11.72 -10.72 -1.89
CA LYS A 76 10.36 -10.39 -1.44
C LYS A 76 9.55 -9.50 -2.40
N LEU A 77 10.19 -8.81 -3.35
CA LEU A 77 9.51 -7.75 -4.09
C LEU A 77 8.59 -8.27 -5.20
N PHE A 78 8.94 -9.37 -5.88
CA PHE A 78 8.08 -9.97 -6.90
C PHE A 78 6.81 -10.58 -6.32
N ILE A 79 6.96 -11.37 -5.24
CA ILE A 79 5.82 -11.97 -4.54
C ILE A 79 4.94 -10.87 -3.96
N TYR A 80 5.50 -9.87 -3.27
CA TYR A 80 4.70 -8.80 -2.68
C TYR A 80 4.03 -7.91 -3.73
N LYS A 81 4.67 -7.63 -4.88
CA LYS A 81 4.04 -6.91 -6.00
C LYS A 81 2.94 -7.73 -6.68
N ALA A 82 3.13 -9.04 -6.86
CA ALA A 82 2.13 -9.92 -7.45
C ALA A 82 0.93 -10.13 -6.52
N VAL A 83 1.19 -10.34 -5.23
CA VAL A 83 0.15 -10.49 -4.19
C VAL A 83 -0.59 -9.18 -3.97
N SER A 84 0.09 -8.03 -3.97
CA SER A 84 -0.54 -6.70 -3.87
C SER A 84 -1.51 -6.42 -5.02
N LYS A 85 -1.11 -6.73 -6.26
CA LYS A 85 -2.00 -6.64 -7.43
C LYS A 85 -3.20 -7.59 -7.33
N SER A 86 -2.98 -8.80 -6.82
CA SER A 86 -4.03 -9.81 -6.65
C SER A 86 -5.06 -9.39 -5.60
N PHE A 87 -4.62 -8.85 -4.45
CA PHE A 87 -5.52 -8.35 -3.41
C PHE A 87 -6.37 -7.17 -3.90
N ALA A 88 -5.74 -6.21 -4.59
CA ALA A 88 -6.45 -5.09 -5.20
C ALA A 88 -7.49 -5.57 -6.23
N TYR A 89 -7.13 -6.55 -7.06
CA TYR A 89 -8.05 -7.16 -8.02
C TYR A 89 -9.24 -7.85 -7.34
N ILE A 90 -9.00 -8.67 -6.30
CA ILE A 90 -10.04 -9.34 -5.52
C ILE A 90 -11.00 -8.32 -4.89
N ALA A 91 -10.46 -7.24 -4.31
CA ALA A 91 -11.28 -6.19 -3.72
C ALA A 91 -12.16 -5.49 -4.76
N ILE A 92 -11.64 -5.18 -5.95
CA ILE A 92 -12.41 -4.56 -7.04
C ILE A 92 -13.55 -5.50 -7.48
N VAL A 93 -13.25 -6.77 -7.72
CA VAL A 93 -14.26 -7.76 -8.14
C VAL A 93 -15.36 -7.88 -7.09
N ALA A 94 -14.99 -7.97 -5.80
CA ALA A 94 -15.96 -8.03 -4.71
C ALA A 94 -16.86 -6.79 -4.67
N MET A 95 -16.29 -5.58 -4.81
CA MET A 95 -17.05 -4.32 -4.85
C MET A 95 -18.03 -4.26 -6.02
N VAL A 96 -17.61 -4.70 -7.21
CA VAL A 96 -18.47 -4.78 -8.39
C VAL A 96 -19.58 -5.79 -8.19
N CYS A 97 -19.29 -6.98 -7.65
CA CYS A 97 -20.31 -7.98 -7.35
C CYS A 97 -21.35 -7.48 -6.34
N VAL A 98 -20.93 -6.77 -5.29
CA VAL A 98 -21.83 -6.16 -4.31
C VAL A 98 -22.69 -5.09 -4.97
N ALA A 99 -22.09 -4.21 -5.78
CA ALA A 99 -22.84 -3.16 -6.48
C ALA A 99 -23.88 -3.76 -7.45
N LEU A 100 -23.50 -4.77 -8.23
CA LEU A 100 -24.42 -5.48 -9.12
C LEU A 100 -25.54 -6.16 -8.34
N PHE A 101 -25.23 -6.80 -7.21
CA PHE A 101 -26.25 -7.42 -6.37
C PHE A 101 -27.24 -6.40 -5.82
N VAL A 102 -26.77 -5.24 -5.34
CA VAL A 102 -27.64 -4.16 -4.87
C VAL A 102 -28.50 -3.64 -6.01
N LEU A 103 -27.93 -3.37 -7.18
CA LEU A 103 -28.67 -2.93 -8.36
C LEU A 103 -29.74 -3.93 -8.78
N ILE A 104 -29.42 -5.22 -8.80
CA ILE A 104 -30.37 -6.29 -9.09
C ILE A 104 -31.50 -6.29 -8.05
N MET A 105 -31.17 -6.19 -6.76
CA MET A 105 -32.17 -6.16 -5.69
C MET A 105 -33.08 -4.92 -5.77
N ASP A 106 -32.55 -3.77 -6.16
CA ASP A 106 -33.33 -2.54 -6.35
C ASP A 106 -34.23 -2.63 -7.60
N ILE A 107 -33.73 -3.20 -8.71
CA ILE A 107 -34.54 -3.47 -9.91
C ILE A 107 -35.66 -4.45 -9.59
N LEU A 108 -35.37 -5.54 -8.87
CA LEU A 108 -36.39 -6.50 -8.47
C LEU A 108 -37.45 -5.86 -7.57
N LYS A 109 -37.06 -5.02 -6.61
CA LYS A 109 -38.04 -4.24 -5.81
C LYS A 109 -38.88 -3.31 -6.67
N TYR A 110 -38.28 -2.65 -7.65
CA TYR A 110 -38.97 -1.73 -8.56
C TYR A 110 -39.96 -2.47 -9.47
N CYS A 111 -39.53 -3.56 -10.11
CA CYS A 111 -40.34 -4.34 -11.04
C CYS A 111 -41.47 -5.11 -10.34
N PHE A 112 -41.23 -5.67 -9.15
CA PHE A 112 -42.25 -6.43 -8.42
C PHE A 112 -43.10 -5.56 -7.49
N GLY A 113 -42.73 -4.30 -7.23
CA GLY A 113 -43.48 -3.38 -6.36
C GLY A 113 -43.60 -3.87 -4.90
N ILE A 114 -42.69 -4.76 -4.49
CA ILE A 114 -42.68 -5.39 -3.16
C ILE A 114 -41.82 -4.53 -2.23
N ASP A 115 -42.38 -3.43 -1.74
CA ASP A 115 -41.76 -2.59 -0.72
C ASP A 115 -42.45 -2.82 0.64
N LEU A 116 -42.22 -4.00 1.24
CA LEU A 116 -42.80 -4.36 2.55
C LEU A 116 -42.41 -3.33 3.63
N THR A 117 -41.19 -2.79 3.54
CA THR A 117 -40.67 -1.74 4.43
C THR A 117 -41.50 -0.46 4.37
N ARG A 118 -41.87 0.01 3.17
CA ARG A 118 -42.70 1.21 3.02
C ARG A 118 -44.13 0.98 3.53
N ARG A 119 -44.71 -0.20 3.25
CA ARG A 119 -46.06 -0.56 3.74
C ARG A 119 -46.12 -0.64 5.27
N GLU A 120 -45.13 -1.22 5.93
CA GLU A 120 -45.09 -1.33 7.40
C GLU A 120 -44.85 0.04 8.06
N VAL A 121 -43.96 0.87 7.50
CA VAL A 121 -43.71 2.25 7.97
C VAL A 121 -44.97 3.11 7.81
N GLU A 122 -45.71 2.97 6.72
CA GLU A 122 -47.00 3.63 6.55
C GLU A 122 -48.04 3.13 7.55
N ARG A 123 -48.07 1.82 7.86
CA ARG A 123 -48.96 1.22 8.87
C ARG A 123 -48.69 1.82 10.26
N ILE A 124 -47.43 1.87 10.69
CA ILE A 124 -47.01 2.49 11.97
C ILE A 124 -47.33 4.00 11.99
N ARG A 125 -47.12 4.72 10.87
CA ARG A 125 -47.48 6.15 10.76
C ARG A 125 -48.99 6.37 10.90
N ARG A 126 -49.83 5.48 10.35
CA ARG A 126 -51.30 5.53 10.49
C ARG A 126 -51.72 5.30 11.95
N GLU A 127 -51.16 4.30 12.62
CA GLU A 127 -51.44 4.04 14.05
C GLU A 127 -51.05 5.20 14.95
N ARG A 128 -49.88 5.81 14.73
CA ARG A 128 -49.44 7.01 15.47
C ARG A 128 -50.35 8.22 15.22
N ARG A 129 -50.84 8.42 13.99
CA ARG A 129 -51.82 9.48 13.66
C ARG A 129 -53.19 9.23 14.31
N ALA A 130 -53.65 7.98 14.37
CA ALA A 130 -54.89 7.59 15.04
C ALA A 130 -54.84 7.82 16.56
N LYS A 131 -53.69 7.55 17.20
CA LYS A 131 -53.48 7.85 18.63
C LYS A 131 -53.48 9.35 18.94
N ARG A 132 -52.96 10.21 18.03
CA ARG A 132 -52.95 11.68 18.21
C ARG A 132 -54.31 12.36 18.00
N ARG A 133 -55.27 11.73 17.32
CA ARG A 133 -56.59 12.31 17.00
C ARG A 133 -57.70 12.02 18.01
N LYS A 134 -57.44 11.26 19.09
CA LYS A 134 -58.44 11.04 20.14
C LYS A 134 -58.65 12.35 20.93
N PRO A 135 -59.88 12.89 21.03
CA PRO A 135 -60.15 14.06 21.84
C PRO A 135 -59.97 13.72 23.33
N ALA A 136 -59.44 14.68 24.09
CA ALA A 136 -59.41 14.63 25.55
C ALA A 136 -60.85 14.76 26.09
N ILE A 137 -61.60 13.66 26.16
CA ILE A 137 -62.94 13.66 26.75
C ILE A 137 -62.81 13.39 28.26
N GLN A 138 -62.78 14.50 28.99
CA GLN A 138 -63.55 14.83 30.19
C GLN A 138 -63.64 13.78 31.31
N ARG A 139 -62.94 14.08 32.43
CA ARG A 139 -63.19 13.45 33.74
C ARG A 139 -64.65 13.70 34.14
N LEU A 140 -65.50 12.67 34.07
CA LEU A 140 -66.73 12.65 34.84
C LEU A 140 -66.35 12.43 36.32
N VAL A 141 -66.40 13.50 37.10
CA VAL A 141 -66.40 13.39 38.56
C VAL A 141 -67.80 12.94 38.96
N TYR A 142 -67.94 11.69 39.38
CA TYR A 142 -69.18 11.18 39.99
C TYR A 142 -69.42 11.94 41.30
N VAL A 143 -70.46 12.78 41.34
CA VAL A 143 -70.97 13.34 42.59
C VAL A 143 -71.74 12.23 43.29
N ASN A 144 -71.30 11.87 44.50
CA ASN A 144 -71.90 10.80 45.29
C ASN A 144 -73.17 11.33 45.99
N ILE A 145 -74.35 11.06 45.43
CA ILE A 145 -75.64 11.39 46.06
C ILE A 145 -76.06 10.18 46.92
N THR A 146 -75.43 10.01 48.08
CA THR A 146 -75.86 9.05 49.11
C THR A 146 -75.60 9.58 50.52
N SER A 147 -76.15 10.75 50.86
CA SER A 147 -76.22 11.19 52.26
C SER A 147 -77.47 12.02 52.60
N LEU A 148 -78.57 11.81 51.89
CA LEU A 148 -79.86 12.40 52.23
C LEU A 148 -80.90 11.29 52.40
N SER A 149 -81.38 11.20 53.65
CA SER A 149 -82.51 10.40 54.13
C SER A 149 -82.25 8.94 54.49
N ASP A 150 -81.63 8.71 55.64
CA ASP A 150 -82.25 7.84 56.66
C ASP A 150 -81.64 8.07 58.06
N ARG A 151 -82.11 9.10 58.74
CA ARG A 151 -82.15 9.12 60.21
C ARG A 151 -83.55 9.52 60.61
N HIS A 152 -84.30 8.50 60.99
CA HIS A 152 -85.65 8.56 61.51
C HIS A 152 -85.72 9.46 62.74
N PHE A 153 -86.72 10.33 62.72
CA PHE A 153 -87.48 10.82 63.86
C PHE A 153 -87.50 9.82 65.03
N ARG A 154 -86.84 10.17 66.14
CA ARG A 154 -87.15 9.72 67.50
C ARG A 154 -86.68 10.79 68.49
N LEU A 155 -87.69 11.37 69.16
CA LEU A 155 -87.68 12.30 70.30
C LEU A 155 -87.26 13.74 70.00
#